data_AF-A0A2Z5EGG2-F1
#
_entry.id   AF-A0A2Z5EGG2-F1
#
_cell.length_a   1.000
_cell.length_b   1.000
_cell.length_c   1.000
_cell.angle_alpha   90.00
_cell.angle_beta   90.00
_cell.angle_gamma   90.00
#
_symmetry.space_group_name_H-M   'P 1'
#
loop_
_entity.id
_entity.type
_entity.pdbx_description
1 polymer ?
#
loop_
_entity_poly.entity_id
_entity_poly.type
_entity_poly.pdbx_seq_one_letter_code
_entity_poly.pdbx_strand_id
1 'polypeptide(L)'
;MAFLEDRYRADLKKADPKPIRVDDGSSQTLIDSQGVVVTSPKTATYKVTEGWSFRRPDLKIRQIITSYSYETTSMQCDRGELTGTSYKGYALEGFEDLPENWDPTK
;
A
#
# COMPACT_ATOMS: atom_id res chain seq x y z
N MET A 1 5.15 -15.57 -17.50
CA MET A 1 3.89 -15.58 -16.72
C MET A 1 4.14 -15.97 -15.27
N ALA A 2 4.74 -17.13 -14.98
CA ALA A 2 5.04 -17.57 -13.60
C ALA A 2 5.70 -16.49 -12.71
N PHE A 3 6.68 -15.75 -13.25
CA PHE A 3 7.32 -14.64 -12.53
C PHE A 3 6.32 -13.57 -12.03
N LEU A 4 5.36 -13.14 -12.85
CA LEU A 4 4.40 -12.11 -12.45
C LEU A 4 3.43 -12.63 -11.38
N GLU A 5 3.08 -13.92 -11.45
CA GLU A 5 2.23 -14.56 -10.43
C GLU A 5 2.97 -14.71 -9.09
N ASP A 6 4.25 -15.10 -9.13
CA ASP A 6 5.10 -15.15 -7.93
C ASP A 6 5.24 -13.76 -7.32
N ARG A 7 5.43 -12.74 -8.16
CA ARG A 7 5.50 -11.35 -7.71
C ARG A 7 4.20 -10.92 -7.04
N TYR A 8 3.05 -11.18 -7.66
CA TYR A 8 1.74 -10.90 -7.08
C TYR A 8 1.55 -11.57 -5.72
N ARG A 9 1.86 -12.88 -5.61
CA ARG A 9 1.80 -13.62 -4.34
C ARG A 9 2.74 -13.04 -3.28
N ALA A 10 3.92 -12.57 -3.67
CA ALA A 10 4.86 -11.94 -2.76
C ALA A 10 4.38 -10.57 -2.28
N ASP A 11 3.82 -9.74 -3.17
CA ASP A 11 3.31 -8.43 -2.80
C ASP A 11 2.10 -8.55 -1.86
N LEU A 12 1.16 -9.48 -2.10
CA LEU A 12 0.02 -9.70 -1.19
C LEU A 12 0.43 -10.01 0.26
N LYS A 13 1.57 -10.69 0.46
CA LYS A 13 2.07 -11.03 1.80
C LYS A 13 2.58 -9.83 2.59
N LYS A 14 2.81 -8.69 1.93
CA LYS A 14 3.24 -7.45 2.58
C LYS A 14 2.10 -6.69 3.24
N ALA A 15 0.85 -6.95 2.82
CA ALA A 15 -0.30 -6.24 3.34
C ALA A 15 -0.51 -6.55 4.83
N ASP A 16 -0.63 -5.51 5.63
CA ASP A 16 -0.99 -5.65 7.04
C ASP A 16 -2.51 -5.81 7.14
N PRO A 17 -3.01 -6.90 7.75
CA PRO A 17 -4.46 -7.16 7.83
C PRO A 17 -5.20 -6.15 8.71
N LYS A 18 -4.47 -5.46 9.58
CA LYS A 18 -4.96 -4.38 10.44
C LYS A 18 -3.80 -3.42 10.76
N PRO A 19 -4.08 -2.18 11.17
CA PRO A 19 -3.04 -1.27 11.64
C PRO A 19 -2.20 -1.88 12.77
N ILE A 20 -0.89 -1.71 12.67
CA ILE A 20 0.10 -2.11 13.67
C ILE A 20 0.40 -0.89 14.53
N ARG A 21 0.36 -1.05 15.84
CA ARG A 21 0.70 0.03 16.76
C ARG A 21 2.19 0.36 16.68
N VAL A 22 2.51 1.64 16.52
CA VAL A 22 3.87 2.18 16.49
C VAL A 22 3.88 3.46 17.29
N ASP A 23 4.65 3.50 18.37
CA ASP A 23 4.67 4.60 19.34
C ASP A 23 3.26 4.97 19.86
N ASP A 24 2.87 6.24 19.69
CA ASP A 24 1.56 6.79 20.03
C ASP A 24 0.52 6.66 18.90
N GLY A 25 0.90 6.07 17.77
CA GLY A 25 0.08 5.95 16.58
C GLY A 25 0.01 4.52 16.02
N SER A 26 -0.25 4.44 14.73
CA SER A 26 -0.27 3.17 14.00
C SER A 26 0.29 3.32 12.60
N SER A 27 0.92 2.27 12.09
CA SER A 27 1.28 2.13 10.69
C SER A 27 0.50 0.99 10.04
N GLN A 28 0.24 1.08 8.75
CA GLN A 28 -0.33 -0.03 7.98
C GLN A 28 0.23 -0.04 6.55
N THR A 29 0.73 -1.19 6.13
CA THR A 29 1.07 -1.46 4.73
C THR A 29 -0.18 -1.93 4.00
N LEU A 30 -0.52 -1.27 2.90
CA LEU A 30 -1.66 -1.55 2.05
C LEU A 30 -1.17 -2.00 0.68
N ILE A 31 -1.82 -3.00 0.10
CA ILE A 31 -1.50 -3.50 -1.24
C ILE A 31 -2.76 -3.42 -2.09
N ASP A 32 -2.73 -2.58 -3.13
CA ASP A 32 -3.77 -2.48 -4.14
C ASP A 32 -3.26 -3.09 -5.45
N SER A 33 -3.91 -4.17 -5.90
CA SER A 33 -3.59 -4.82 -7.17
C SER A 33 -4.79 -5.60 -7.70
N GLN A 34 -4.96 -5.58 -9.02
CA GLN A 34 -5.92 -6.42 -9.75
C GLN A 34 -5.36 -7.82 -10.06
N GLY A 35 -4.15 -8.14 -9.59
CA GLY A 35 -3.44 -9.36 -9.94
C GLY A 35 -2.83 -9.32 -11.34
N VAL A 36 -2.40 -10.48 -11.83
CA VAL A 36 -1.82 -10.63 -13.17
C VAL A 36 -2.94 -10.68 -14.21
N VAL A 37 -2.87 -9.79 -15.20
CA VAL A 37 -3.82 -9.75 -16.32
C VAL A 37 -3.14 -10.37 -17.54
N VAL A 38 -3.63 -11.53 -17.98
CA VAL A 38 -3.13 -12.21 -19.17
C VAL A 38 -3.90 -11.72 -20.39
N THR A 39 -3.19 -11.13 -21.36
CA THR A 39 -3.80 -10.61 -22.61
C THR A 39 -3.56 -11.54 -23.80
N SER A 40 -2.55 -12.41 -23.74
CA SER A 40 -2.30 -13.47 -24.71
C SER A 40 -1.50 -14.62 -24.07
N PRO A 41 -1.34 -15.79 -24.72
CA PRO A 41 -0.53 -16.89 -24.18
C PRO A 41 0.93 -16.52 -23.86
N LYS A 42 1.44 -15.42 -24.43
CA LYS A 42 2.82 -14.93 -24.22
C LYS A 42 2.87 -13.49 -23.70
N THR A 43 1.73 -12.91 -23.34
CA THR A 43 1.65 -11.50 -22.94
C THR A 43 0.80 -11.36 -21.67
N ALA A 44 1.36 -10.73 -20.66
CA ALA A 44 0.67 -10.46 -19.40
C ALA A 44 1.18 -9.16 -18.78
N THR A 45 0.30 -8.47 -18.07
CA THR A 45 0.63 -7.26 -17.31
C THR A 45 0.33 -7.46 -15.83
N TYR A 46 1.02 -6.69 -15.00
CA TYR A 46 0.84 -6.66 -13.56
C TYR A 46 1.02 -5.23 -13.08
N LYS A 47 0.08 -4.75 -12.28
CA LYS A 47 0.16 -3.44 -11.64
C LYS A 47 -0.16 -3.61 -10.16
N VAL A 48 0.64 -2.96 -9.33
CA VAL A 48 0.46 -2.94 -7.88
C VAL A 48 0.83 -1.58 -7.34
N THR A 49 0.06 -1.10 -6.37
CA THR A 49 0.40 0.02 -5.51
C THR A 49 0.63 -0.51 -4.10
N GLU A 50 1.86 -0.38 -3.62
CA GLU A 50 2.21 -0.58 -2.21
C GLU A 50 2.14 0.77 -1.50
N GLY A 51 1.28 0.86 -0.49
CA GLY A 51 1.02 2.07 0.28
C GLY A 51 1.41 1.92 1.73
N TRP A 52 1.92 2.98 2.33
CA TRP A 52 2.25 3.05 3.75
C TRP A 52 1.45 4.18 4.39
N SER A 53 0.49 3.80 5.22
CA SER A 53 -0.31 4.71 6.01
C SER A 53 0.27 4.84 7.42
N PHE A 54 0.46 6.06 7.89
CA PHE A 54 0.87 6.38 9.25
C PHE A 54 -0.19 7.29 9.88
N ARG A 55 -0.77 6.85 10.99
CA ARG A 55 -1.79 7.61 11.73
C ARG A 55 -1.23 7.98 13.09
N ARG A 56 -1.27 9.26 13.45
CA ARG A 56 -0.79 9.75 14.75
C ARG A 56 -1.78 10.72 15.37
N PRO A 57 -2.08 10.58 16.66
CA PRO A 57 -2.90 11.56 17.38
C PRO A 57 -2.10 12.84 17.66
N ASP A 58 -2.70 14.00 17.41
CA ASP A 58 -2.25 15.30 17.89
C ASP A 58 -3.27 15.86 18.89
N LEU A 59 -2.91 15.79 20.17
CA LEU A 59 -3.76 16.24 21.28
C LEU A 59 -3.91 17.76 21.35
N LYS A 60 -3.01 18.54 20.73
CA LYS A 60 -3.08 20.01 20.76
C LYS A 60 -4.24 20.52 19.91
N ILE A 61 -4.46 19.87 18.77
CA ILE A 61 -5.54 20.20 17.84
C ILE A 61 -6.71 19.21 17.93
N ARG A 62 -6.61 18.20 18.80
CA ARG A 62 -7.59 17.11 18.98
C ARG A 62 -7.91 16.36 17.68
N GLN A 63 -6.90 16.05 16.87
CA GLN A 63 -7.06 15.33 15.60
C GLN A 63 -6.15 14.11 15.49
N ILE A 64 -6.51 13.16 14.63
CA ILE A 64 -5.66 12.11 14.11
C ILE A 64 -5.15 12.59 12.75
N ILE A 65 -3.84 12.71 12.62
CA ILE A 65 -3.16 13.05 11.38
C ILE A 65 -2.79 11.75 10.67
N THR A 66 -3.19 11.63 9.41
CA THR A 66 -2.87 10.49 8.55
C THR A 66 -1.96 10.94 7.43
N SER A 67 -0.71 10.47 7.44
CA SER A 67 0.23 10.63 6.32
C SER A 67 0.25 9.35 5.49
N TYR A 68 0.23 9.47 4.16
CA TYR A 68 0.24 8.33 3.25
C TYR A 68 1.30 8.51 2.16
N SER A 69 2.20 7.54 2.03
CA SER A 69 3.14 7.43 0.91
C SER A 69 2.89 6.14 0.14
N TYR A 70 3.31 6.10 -1.11
CA TYR A 70 3.08 4.93 -1.95
C TYR A 70 4.12 4.77 -3.05
N GLU A 71 4.28 3.53 -3.52
CA GLU A 71 5.00 3.17 -4.72
C GLU A 71 4.07 2.36 -5.62
N THR A 72 3.91 2.79 -6.87
CA THR A 72 3.20 2.00 -7.88
C THR A 72 4.20 1.41 -8.84
N THR A 73 4.17 0.08 -8.97
CA THR A 73 4.96 -0.67 -9.94
C THR A 73 4.05 -1.20 -11.04
N SER A 74 4.46 -1.01 -12.29
CA SER A 74 3.81 -1.60 -13.46
C SER A 74 4.81 -2.48 -14.19
N MET A 75 4.43 -3.72 -14.50
CA MET A 75 5.27 -4.69 -15.18
C MET A 75 4.52 -5.28 -16.37
N GLN A 76 5.25 -5.58 -17.43
CA GLN A 76 4.73 -6.26 -18.61
C GLN A 76 5.69 -7.40 -18.99
N CYS A 77 5.13 -8.57 -19.20
CA CYS A 77 5.79 -9.67 -19.85
C CYS A 77 5.27 -9.74 -21.29
N ASP A 78 6.14 -9.66 -22.29
CA ASP A 78 5.78 -9.85 -23.69
C ASP A 78 6.80 -10.77 -24.38
N ARG A 79 6.32 -11.90 -24.89
CA ARG A 79 7.12 -12.91 -25.62
C ARG A 79 8.40 -13.37 -24.91
N GLY A 80 8.41 -13.33 -23.58
CA GLY A 80 9.54 -13.75 -22.75
C GLY A 80 10.41 -12.61 -22.24
N GLU A 81 10.21 -11.38 -22.73
CA GLU A 81 10.84 -10.19 -22.19
C GLU A 81 10.00 -9.62 -21.05
N LEU A 82 10.66 -9.17 -19.99
CA LEU A 82 10.03 -8.52 -18.84
C LEU A 82 10.50 -7.08 -18.77
N THR A 83 9.56 -6.15 -18.84
CA THR A 83 9.80 -4.72 -18.64
C THR A 83 8.98 -4.23 -17.45
N GLY A 84 9.42 -3.13 -16.84
CA GLY A 84 8.66 -2.53 -15.76
C GLY A 84 9.17 -1.14 -15.39
N THR A 85 8.29 -0.40 -14.74
CA THR A 85 8.56 0.93 -14.19
C THR A 85 7.98 1.03 -12.80
N SER A 86 8.56 1.89 -11.97
CA SER A 86 7.93 2.30 -10.71
C SER A 86 7.96 3.81 -10.56
N TYR A 87 6.98 4.33 -9.83
CA TYR A 87 6.97 5.72 -9.39
C TYR A 87 6.50 5.80 -7.94
N LYS A 88 6.99 6.81 -7.24
CA LYS A 88 6.73 7.05 -5.82
C LYS A 88 6.01 8.37 -5.64
N GLY A 89 5.17 8.44 -4.62
CA GLY A 89 4.45 9.65 -4.27
C GLY A 89 4.01 9.66 -2.82
N TYR A 90 3.39 10.77 -2.44
CA TYR A 90 2.73 10.96 -1.17
C TYR A 90 1.39 11.66 -1.42
N ALA A 91 0.42 11.37 -0.57
CA ALA A 91 -0.82 12.14 -0.50
C ALA A 91 -0.65 13.32 0.47
N LEU A 92 -1.52 14.31 0.35
CA LEU A 92 -1.69 15.30 1.40
C LEU A 92 -2.16 14.62 2.69
N GLU A 93 -1.80 15.21 3.82
CA GLU A 93 -2.21 14.69 5.11
C GLU A 93 -3.73 14.77 5.28
N GLY A 94 -4.30 13.67 5.78
CA GLY A 94 -5.68 13.61 6.23
C GLY A 94 -5.77 14.00 7.70
N PHE A 95 -6.88 14.64 8.08
CA PHE A 95 -7.17 15.02 9.45
C PHE A 95 -8.54 14.46 9.82
N GLU A 96 -8.61 13.70 10.91
CA GLU A 96 -9.85 13.16 11.47
C GLU A 96 -9.96 13.63 12.92
N ASP A 97 -11.16 13.88 13.44
CA ASP A 97 -11.31 14.26 14.85
C ASP A 97 -10.92 13.10 15.78
N LEU A 98 -10.28 13.42 16.90
CA LEU A 98 -10.04 12.44 17.95
C LEU A 98 -11.37 12.00 18.59
N PRO A 99 -11.65 10.70 18.70
CA PRO A 99 -12.86 10.21 19.37
C PRO A 99 -13.00 10.76 20.79
N GLU A 100 -14.23 11.02 21.24
CA GLU A 100 -14.50 11.57 22.59
C GLU A 100 -13.93 10.69 23.72
N ASN A 101 -13.85 9.37 23.50
CA ASN A 101 -13.34 8.38 24.43
C ASN A 101 -11.94 7.86 24.06
N TRP A 102 -11.12 8.69 23.38
CA TRP A 102 -9.78 8.29 22.97
C TRP A 102 -8.92 7.87 24.16
N ASP A 103 -8.35 6.67 24.06
CA ASP A 103 -7.49 6.05 25.07
C ASP A 103 -6.17 5.68 24.40
N PRO A 104 -5.04 6.30 24.78
CA PRO A 104 -3.73 5.99 24.20
C PRO A 104 -3.25 4.57 24.51
N THR A 105 -3.91 3.82 25.40
CA THR A 105 -3.45 2.50 25.86
C THR A 105 -4.24 1.33 25.26
N LYS A 106 -5.32 1.61 24.53
CA LYS A 106 -6.12 0.62 23.78
C LYS A 106 -5.72 0.56 22.31
#